data_AF-A0A953BED7-F1
#
_entry.id   AF-A0A953BED7-F1
#
_cell.length_a   1.000
_cell.length_b   1.000
_cell.length_c   1.000
_cell.angle_alpha   90.00
_cell.angle_beta   90.00
_cell.angle_gamma   90.00
#
_symmetry.space_group_name_H-M   'P 1'
#
loop_
_entity.id
_entity.type
_entity.pdbx_description
1 polymer ?
#
loop_
_entity_poly.entity_id
_entity_poly.type
_entity_poly.pdbx_seq_one_letter_code
_entity_poly.pdbx_strand_id
1 'polypeptide(L)'
;MYQTLLSRRYLTGKVMPLMAALAVALCSAMVLITWSVMGGFLKMMLEAGRMQIGDVVISWPSRGFAHYDELVRRLEADQDHPTDPLIVAASPMIETAAMITLPGGAIKPIRLRGVDPESYQRVTRYAQTLHWRPIEQPTRYDRFGEDYRLQPSTTYPLPVPSPAADETNAQQVARVLRLRNDEILRILDRHGLSWGLIYDNGLSMTRRNDDTGERRPAIVLGIELSRQNERKRSFYFSRRPFVLNEHGNATLQDVFLPANGTVSVTFFPTSEKGTLVDSVTRVLPVANEFKTGIYEIDDNTALTRLDVVQAVLYMNEARRTVGGGIGVRPDGTPYVLPSTEIVDPARVTSVLVLGVSADRLADIYERCRAIYADFAADHPDVPRPEVMMIQTWEDLNRTFIDAVRNEMGLVLIVFTFISLTAVFLVWAIFWSMVSEKTKDIGILRALGASRRGIAGLWLSYAAAIGLTGICVGLLLAHVIVWNINAIQDTLGRTFNIQIWNPEVYYFIDIPSSVDPRSAVFVAAGGILACLLGALVPAIRASRMDPVRALRFE
;
A
#
# COMPACT_ATOMS: atom_id res chain seq x y z
N MET A 1 -5.67 39.76 38.13
CA MET A 1 -5.33 38.83 39.23
C MET A 1 -6.57 38.16 39.85
N TYR A 2 -7.67 38.88 40.14
CA TYR A 2 -8.88 38.28 40.71
C TYR A 2 -9.63 37.32 39.75
N GLN A 3 -9.68 37.65 38.45
CA GLN A 3 -10.32 36.79 37.42
C GLN A 3 -9.67 35.41 37.29
N THR A 4 -8.34 35.33 37.42
CA THR A 4 -7.57 34.07 37.33
C THR A 4 -7.68 33.21 38.60
N LEU A 5 -7.86 33.82 39.78
CA LEU A 5 -8.09 33.09 41.04
C LEU A 5 -9.49 32.48 41.10
N LEU A 6 -10.51 33.22 40.65
CA LEU A 6 -11.88 32.73 40.54
C LEU A 6 -11.97 31.59 39.52
N SER A 7 -11.42 31.76 38.31
CA SER A 7 -11.48 30.72 37.29
C SER A 7 -10.87 29.39 37.77
N ARG A 8 -9.73 29.44 38.47
CA ARG A 8 -9.08 28.24 39.04
C ARG A 8 -9.94 27.55 40.10
N ARG A 9 -10.50 28.28 41.07
CA ARG A 9 -11.32 27.70 42.14
C ARG A 9 -12.63 27.11 41.60
N TYR A 10 -13.19 27.71 40.55
CA TYR A 10 -14.39 27.20 39.88
C TYR A 10 -14.11 25.94 39.04
N LEU A 11 -12.95 25.84 38.38
CA LEU A 11 -12.55 24.67 37.59
C LEU A 11 -12.39 23.40 38.44
N THR A 12 -11.95 23.51 39.68
CA THR A 12 -11.63 22.35 40.53
C THR A 12 -12.70 22.00 41.57
N GLY A 13 -13.68 22.88 41.79
CA GLY A 13 -14.67 22.72 42.87
C GLY A 13 -15.93 21.93 42.51
N LYS A 14 -16.20 21.70 41.22
CA LYS A 14 -17.41 21.00 40.74
C LYS A 14 -17.10 20.08 39.56
N VAL A 15 -17.91 19.03 39.39
CA VAL A 15 -17.75 18.00 38.35
C VAL A 15 -18.16 18.48 36.95
N MET A 16 -19.02 19.51 36.85
CA MET A 16 -19.59 19.95 35.57
C MET A 16 -18.56 20.50 34.55
N PRO A 17 -17.57 21.33 34.94
CA PRO A 17 -16.48 21.74 34.06
C PRO A 17 -15.59 20.57 33.60
N LEU A 18 -15.37 19.57 34.46
CA LEU A 18 -14.63 18.35 34.12
C LEU A 18 -15.36 17.53 33.06
N MET A 19 -16.69 17.39 33.18
CA MET A 19 -17.51 16.70 32.18
C MET A 19 -17.50 17.44 30.83
N ALA A 20 -17.52 18.78 30.84
CA ALA A 20 -17.38 19.57 29.62
C ALA A 20 -16.01 19.37 28.97
N ALA A 21 -14.93 19.43 29.76
CA ALA A 21 -13.57 19.21 29.27
C ALA A 21 -13.41 17.79 28.71
N LEU A 22 -13.99 16.77 29.36
CA LEU A 22 -13.98 15.38 28.91
C LEU A 22 -14.75 15.21 27.59
N ALA A 23 -15.93 15.82 27.46
CA ALA A 23 -16.71 15.76 26.22
C ALA A 23 -15.93 16.36 25.03
N VAL A 24 -15.28 17.51 25.24
CA VAL A 24 -14.41 18.15 24.23
C VAL A 24 -13.19 17.28 23.93
N ALA A 25 -12.57 16.68 24.94
CA ALA A 25 -11.43 15.78 24.77
C ALA A 25 -11.79 14.55 23.94
N LEU A 26 -12.90 13.87 24.25
CA LEU A 26 -13.34 12.68 23.50
C LEU A 26 -13.72 13.03 22.05
N CYS A 27 -14.41 14.15 21.84
CA CYS A 27 -14.79 14.59 20.50
C CYS A 27 -13.56 14.92 19.64
N SER A 28 -12.64 15.73 20.16
CA SER A 28 -11.41 16.09 19.45
C SER A 28 -10.51 14.88 19.22
N ALA A 29 -10.40 13.97 20.19
CA ALA A 29 -9.64 12.75 20.05
C ALA A 29 -10.19 11.88 18.90
N MET A 30 -11.50 11.66 18.89
CA MET A 30 -12.18 10.89 17.85
C MET A 30 -11.96 11.48 16.45
N VAL A 31 -12.14 12.80 16.27
CA VAL A 31 -11.92 13.45 14.96
C VAL A 31 -10.47 13.28 14.48
N LEU A 32 -9.49 13.43 15.38
CA LEU A 32 -8.08 13.26 15.05
C LEU A 32 -7.70 11.83 14.71
N ILE A 33 -8.20 10.86 15.48
CA ILE A 33 -7.95 9.43 15.23
C ILE A 33 -8.48 9.07 13.85
N THR A 34 -9.70 9.47 13.51
CA THR A 34 -10.27 9.21 12.19
C THR A 34 -9.45 9.87 11.08
N TRP A 35 -9.12 11.16 11.22
CA TRP A 35 -8.32 11.85 10.21
C TRP A 35 -6.97 11.17 10.01
N SER A 36 -6.34 10.72 11.10
CA SER A 36 -5.06 10.00 11.06
C SER A 36 -5.17 8.68 10.30
N VAL A 37 -6.21 7.88 10.57
CA VAL A 37 -6.44 6.59 9.89
C VAL A 37 -6.75 6.80 8.41
N MET A 38 -7.64 7.74 8.08
CA MET A 38 -8.00 8.04 6.69
C MET A 38 -6.85 8.65 5.89
N GLY A 39 -6.13 9.61 6.47
CA GLY A 39 -4.94 10.17 5.85
C GLY A 39 -3.82 9.14 5.69
N GLY A 40 -3.68 8.23 6.66
CA GLY A 40 -2.77 7.10 6.58
C GLY A 40 -3.13 6.16 5.45
N PHE A 41 -4.41 5.79 5.32
CA PHE A 41 -4.91 4.90 4.27
C PHE A 41 -4.65 5.46 2.88
N LEU A 42 -4.99 6.73 2.66
CA LEU A 42 -4.70 7.39 1.40
C LEU A 42 -3.19 7.35 1.12
N LYS A 43 -2.34 7.77 2.04
CA LYS A 43 -0.86 7.75 1.84
C LYS A 43 -0.34 6.37 1.51
N MET A 44 -0.76 5.35 2.25
CA MET A 44 -0.37 3.96 2.00
C MET A 44 -0.78 3.51 0.60
N MET A 45 -2.00 3.83 0.17
CA MET A 45 -2.45 3.51 -1.18
C MET A 45 -1.64 4.23 -2.26
N LEU A 46 -1.40 5.53 -2.09
CA LEU A 46 -0.62 6.31 -3.06
C LEU A 46 0.82 5.74 -3.14
N GLU A 47 1.40 5.36 -2.00
CA GLU A 47 2.76 4.80 -1.95
C GLU A 47 2.83 3.39 -2.55
N ALA A 48 1.83 2.53 -2.30
CA ALA A 48 1.78 1.17 -2.83
C ALA A 48 1.67 1.15 -4.36
N GLY A 49 0.89 2.07 -4.96
CA GLY A 49 0.82 2.23 -6.41
C GLY A 49 2.18 2.59 -7.03
N ARG A 50 2.84 3.61 -6.47
CA ARG A 50 4.16 4.08 -6.93
C ARG A 50 5.24 3.01 -6.83
N MET A 51 5.20 2.20 -5.77
CA MET A 51 6.19 1.14 -5.56
C MET A 51 6.20 0.05 -6.64
N GLN A 52 5.17 -0.06 -7.49
CA GLN A 52 5.08 -1.12 -8.51
C GLN A 52 5.38 -0.69 -9.94
N ILE A 53 5.01 0.53 -10.29
CA ILE A 53 5.04 1.03 -11.68
C ILE A 53 5.89 2.29 -11.85
N GLY A 54 6.46 2.84 -10.76
CA GLY A 54 7.15 4.12 -10.77
C GLY A 54 6.18 5.31 -10.72
N ASP A 55 6.64 6.47 -11.17
CA ASP A 55 5.87 7.72 -11.19
C ASP A 55 5.12 7.91 -12.51
N VAL A 56 5.78 7.62 -13.63
CA VAL A 56 5.24 7.75 -14.99
C VAL A 56 5.51 6.47 -15.77
N VAL A 57 4.52 6.05 -16.57
CA VAL A 57 4.62 4.89 -17.46
C VAL A 57 4.42 5.36 -18.89
N ILE A 58 5.39 5.04 -19.74
CA ILE A 58 5.33 5.25 -21.18
C ILE A 58 5.00 3.89 -21.80
N SER A 59 3.79 3.72 -22.33
CA SER A 59 3.29 2.41 -22.76
C SER A 59 2.67 2.38 -24.16
N TRP A 60 2.91 1.27 -24.85
CA TRP A 60 2.26 0.86 -26.08
C TRP A 60 1.89 -0.63 -25.96
N PRO A 61 0.67 -0.97 -25.53
CA PRO A 61 0.28 -2.32 -25.18
C PRO A 61 0.20 -3.22 -26.42
N SER A 62 0.19 -4.53 -26.16
CA SER A 62 0.05 -5.61 -27.14
C SER A 62 1.21 -5.77 -28.13
N ARG A 63 1.55 -4.74 -28.91
CA ARG A 63 2.61 -4.81 -29.93
C ARG A 63 4.00 -4.46 -29.39
N GLY A 64 4.04 -3.58 -28.39
CA GLY A 64 5.27 -2.96 -27.93
C GLY A 64 5.91 -2.04 -28.97
N PHE A 65 6.97 -1.35 -28.55
CA PHE A 65 7.74 -0.42 -29.37
C PHE A 65 9.24 -0.74 -29.28
N ALA A 66 9.96 -0.40 -30.35
CA ALA A 66 11.39 -0.64 -30.49
C ALA A 66 12.24 0.48 -29.89
N HIS A 67 13.57 0.32 -29.95
CA HIS A 67 14.55 1.35 -29.57
C HIS A 67 14.43 1.84 -28.11
N TYR A 68 13.83 1.02 -27.24
CA TYR A 68 13.59 1.35 -25.84
C TYR A 68 14.90 1.58 -25.05
N ASP A 69 16.00 0.92 -25.40
CA ASP A 69 17.31 1.12 -24.77
C ASP A 69 17.84 2.55 -24.99
N GLU A 70 17.50 3.16 -26.12
CA GLU A 70 17.82 4.57 -26.37
C GLU A 70 16.88 5.50 -25.60
N LEU A 71 15.58 5.21 -25.57
CA LEU A 71 14.63 5.97 -24.77
C LEU A 71 15.02 5.96 -23.28
N VAL A 72 15.37 4.80 -22.73
CA VAL A 72 15.84 4.66 -21.33
C VAL A 72 17.09 5.53 -21.10
N ARG A 73 18.08 5.49 -22.00
CA ARG A 73 19.27 6.35 -21.90
C ARG A 73 18.93 7.84 -21.97
N ARG A 74 18.01 8.27 -22.84
CA ARG A 74 17.57 9.67 -22.93
C ARG A 74 16.84 10.13 -21.67
N LEU A 75 16.03 9.25 -21.08
CA LEU A 75 15.35 9.52 -19.81
C LEU A 75 16.33 9.62 -18.63
N GLU A 76 17.28 8.69 -18.53
CA GLU A 76 18.31 8.70 -17.47
C GLU A 76 19.30 9.87 -17.64
N ALA A 77 19.55 10.36 -18.86
CA ALA A 77 20.39 11.53 -19.09
C ALA A 77 19.85 12.83 -18.47
N ASP A 78 18.55 12.89 -18.14
CA ASP A 78 17.95 14.03 -17.43
C ASP A 78 18.49 14.17 -15.99
N GLN A 79 19.12 13.13 -15.42
CA GLN A 79 19.85 13.25 -14.15
C GLN A 79 20.96 14.30 -14.20
N ASP A 80 21.62 14.41 -15.36
CA ASP A 80 22.71 15.37 -15.60
C ASP A 80 22.19 16.72 -16.13
N HIS A 81 20.85 16.95 -16.10
CA HIS A 81 20.27 18.18 -16.60
C HIS A 81 20.80 19.38 -15.80
N PRO A 82 21.38 20.40 -16.46
CA PRO A 82 22.25 21.41 -15.83
C PRO A 82 21.56 22.33 -14.80
N THR A 83 20.23 22.39 -14.80
CA THR A 83 19.45 23.34 -13.99
C THR A 83 18.35 22.70 -13.15
N ASP A 84 17.76 21.59 -13.59
CA ASP A 84 16.55 21.02 -12.97
C ASP A 84 16.37 19.55 -13.37
N PRO A 85 17.11 18.62 -12.73
CA PRO A 85 16.94 17.19 -12.95
C PRO A 85 15.62 16.72 -12.37
N LEU A 86 14.80 16.04 -13.17
CA LEU A 86 13.47 15.58 -12.80
C LEU A 86 13.35 14.05 -12.79
N ILE A 87 14.10 13.37 -13.65
CA ILE A 87 14.05 11.92 -13.81
C ILE A 87 15.29 11.30 -13.16
N VAL A 88 15.05 10.23 -12.39
CA VAL A 88 16.09 9.49 -11.66
C VAL A 88 16.40 8.16 -12.32
N ALA A 89 15.42 7.42 -12.80
CA ALA A 89 15.70 6.11 -13.41
C ALA A 89 14.61 5.73 -14.39
N ALA A 90 14.95 4.89 -15.36
CA ALA A 90 13.99 4.27 -16.24
C ALA A 90 14.24 2.75 -16.35
N SER A 91 13.18 1.97 -16.56
CA SER A 91 13.27 0.51 -16.67
C SER A 91 12.32 -0.01 -17.75
N PRO A 92 12.82 -0.85 -18.69
CA PRO A 92 11.98 -1.51 -19.67
C PRO A 92 11.18 -2.66 -19.06
N MET A 93 9.95 -2.83 -19.54
CA MET A 93 9.04 -3.87 -19.09
C MET A 93 8.15 -4.37 -20.22
N ILE A 94 7.87 -5.66 -20.21
CA ILE A 94 6.76 -6.27 -20.96
C ILE A 94 5.69 -6.71 -19.98
N GLU A 95 4.48 -6.19 -20.12
CA GLU A 95 3.30 -6.68 -19.40
C GLU A 95 2.40 -7.47 -20.36
N THR A 96 2.07 -8.71 -20.01
CA THR A 96 1.23 -9.58 -20.82
C THR A 96 0.30 -10.42 -19.96
N ALA A 97 -0.83 -10.83 -20.53
CA ALA A 97 -1.70 -11.82 -19.92
C ALA A 97 -1.16 -13.24 -20.20
N ALA A 98 -1.12 -14.07 -19.16
CA ALA A 98 -0.69 -15.46 -19.25
C ALA A 98 -1.57 -16.36 -18.37
N MET A 99 -1.51 -17.67 -18.55
CA MET A 99 -2.09 -18.64 -17.62
C MET A 99 -0.96 -19.33 -16.87
N ILE A 100 -1.08 -19.47 -15.55
CA ILE A 100 -0.16 -20.27 -14.74
C ILE A 100 -0.83 -21.57 -14.31
N THR A 101 -0.10 -22.67 -14.40
CA THR A 101 -0.48 -23.96 -13.83
C THR A 101 0.37 -24.21 -12.59
N LEU A 102 -0.28 -24.25 -11.44
CA LEU A 102 0.35 -24.47 -10.15
C LEU A 102 0.59 -25.96 -9.88
N PRO A 103 1.53 -26.31 -8.98
CA PRO A 103 1.73 -27.67 -8.52
C PRO A 103 0.46 -28.11 -7.76
N GLY A 104 -0.29 -29.05 -8.35
CA GLY A 104 -1.63 -29.45 -7.89
C GLY A 104 -2.70 -29.40 -8.99
N GLY A 105 -2.38 -28.85 -10.17
CA GLY A 105 -3.25 -28.85 -11.35
C GLY A 105 -4.05 -27.56 -11.52
N ALA A 106 -4.15 -26.73 -10.48
CA ALA A 106 -4.90 -25.49 -10.52
C ALA A 106 -4.35 -24.53 -11.59
N ILE A 107 -5.22 -24.08 -12.49
CA ILE A 107 -4.92 -23.13 -13.55
C ILE A 107 -5.51 -21.77 -13.18
N LYS A 108 -4.72 -20.70 -13.22
CA LYS A 108 -5.18 -19.32 -12.97
C LYS A 108 -4.72 -18.36 -14.07
N PRO A 109 -5.54 -17.37 -14.46
CA PRO A 109 -5.06 -16.24 -15.24
C PRO A 109 -4.14 -15.37 -14.37
N ILE A 110 -3.06 -14.89 -14.97
CA ILE A 110 -2.09 -13.99 -14.33
C ILE A 110 -1.70 -12.85 -15.26
N ARG A 111 -1.31 -11.75 -14.65
CA ARG A 111 -0.57 -10.66 -15.27
C ARG A 111 0.91 -10.92 -15.08
N LEU A 112 1.59 -11.29 -16.16
CA LEU A 112 3.02 -11.56 -16.14
C LEU A 112 3.78 -10.32 -16.58
N ARG A 113 4.77 -9.92 -15.78
CA ARG A 113 5.69 -8.84 -16.12
C ARG A 113 7.08 -9.40 -16.38
N GLY A 114 7.56 -9.23 -17.61
CA GLY A 114 8.95 -9.41 -17.98
C GLY A 114 9.73 -8.13 -17.68
N VAL A 115 10.67 -8.18 -16.75
CA VAL A 115 11.44 -7.00 -16.32
C VAL A 115 12.93 -7.28 -16.33
N ASP A 116 13.72 -6.24 -16.55
CA ASP A 116 15.15 -6.30 -16.24
C ASP A 116 15.34 -6.07 -14.73
N PRO A 117 15.82 -7.06 -13.96
CA PRO A 117 15.77 -6.97 -12.50
C PRO A 117 16.57 -5.80 -11.92
N GLU A 118 17.68 -5.42 -12.56
CA GLU A 118 18.55 -4.35 -12.08
C GLU A 118 17.89 -2.99 -12.25
N SER A 119 17.47 -2.64 -13.47
CA SER A 119 16.77 -1.38 -13.72
C SER A 119 15.41 -1.32 -13.02
N TYR A 120 14.69 -2.44 -12.96
CA TYR A 120 13.39 -2.52 -12.27
C TYR A 120 13.53 -2.22 -10.78
N GLN A 121 14.56 -2.75 -10.12
CA GLN A 121 14.85 -2.41 -8.72
C GLN A 121 15.20 -0.94 -8.51
N ARG A 122 15.81 -0.25 -9.49
CA ARG A 122 16.10 1.20 -9.37
C ARG A 122 14.86 2.06 -9.47
N VAL A 123 13.96 1.73 -10.39
CA VAL A 123 12.71 2.48 -10.61
C VAL A 123 11.67 2.17 -9.54
N THR A 124 11.61 0.91 -9.12
CA THR A 124 10.67 0.43 -8.11
C THR A 124 11.37 0.23 -6.77
N ARG A 125 10.68 -0.37 -5.79
CA ARG A 125 11.30 -0.87 -4.55
C ARG A 125 11.23 -2.39 -4.46
N TYR A 126 11.31 -3.07 -5.60
CA TYR A 126 11.11 -4.52 -5.72
C TYR A 126 11.89 -5.37 -4.70
N ALA A 127 13.17 -5.07 -4.47
CA ALA A 127 13.99 -5.78 -3.50
C ALA A 127 13.40 -5.79 -2.06
N GLN A 128 12.59 -4.79 -1.71
CA GLN A 128 11.95 -4.66 -0.40
C GLN A 128 10.63 -5.44 -0.32
N THR A 129 10.01 -5.76 -1.46
CA THR A 129 8.74 -6.51 -1.54
C THR A 129 8.97 -8.02 -1.55
N LEU A 130 10.19 -8.49 -1.85
CA LEU A 130 10.56 -9.89 -1.74
C LEU A 130 10.29 -10.42 -0.33
N HIS A 131 9.50 -11.49 -0.26
CA HIS A 131 9.04 -12.04 1.01
C HIS A 131 10.13 -12.86 1.69
N TRP A 132 10.74 -13.82 0.98
CA TRP A 132 11.80 -14.65 1.56
C TRP A 132 13.13 -13.91 1.46
N ARG A 133 13.51 -13.30 2.58
CA ARG A 133 14.78 -12.60 2.79
C ARG A 133 15.33 -12.91 4.19
N PRO A 134 16.65 -12.89 4.39
CA PRO A 134 17.23 -13.00 5.72
C PRO A 134 16.68 -11.91 6.66
N ILE A 135 16.39 -12.27 7.92
CA ILE A 135 16.03 -11.33 8.97
C ILE A 135 16.82 -11.63 10.24
N GLU A 136 17.19 -10.58 10.98
CA GLU A 136 17.94 -10.70 12.24
C GLU A 136 17.04 -10.56 13.47
N GLN A 137 15.90 -9.89 13.33
CA GLN A 137 14.95 -9.64 14.41
C GLN A 137 13.53 -9.98 13.98
N PRO A 138 12.68 -10.46 14.90
CA PRO A 138 11.27 -10.71 14.64
C PRO A 138 10.62 -9.47 14.03
N THR A 139 9.83 -9.68 12.98
CA THR A 139 8.99 -8.60 12.46
C THR A 139 7.89 -8.29 13.48
N ARG A 140 7.30 -7.07 13.43
CA ARG A 140 6.16 -6.70 14.30
C ARG A 140 4.97 -7.68 14.27
N TYR A 141 4.87 -8.47 13.19
CA TYR A 141 3.83 -9.47 12.96
C TYR A 141 4.21 -10.85 13.49
N ASP A 142 5.49 -11.08 13.74
CA ASP A 142 6.00 -12.31 14.31
C ASP A 142 5.83 -12.33 15.84
N ARG A 143 4.57 -12.24 16.26
CA ARG A 143 4.19 -12.08 17.68
C ARG A 143 4.35 -13.33 18.51
N PHE A 144 4.52 -14.47 17.84
CA PHE A 144 4.67 -15.78 18.43
C PHE A 144 6.03 -16.39 18.11
N GLY A 145 6.95 -15.64 17.48
CA GLY A 145 8.26 -16.14 17.06
C GLY A 145 8.16 -17.30 16.06
N GLU A 146 7.09 -17.31 15.28
CA GLU A 146 6.76 -18.27 14.21
C GLU A 146 7.50 -17.94 12.91
N ASP A 147 8.29 -16.86 12.88
CA ASP A 147 9.08 -16.53 11.70
C ASP A 147 10.27 -17.46 11.53
N TYR A 148 10.06 -18.42 10.63
CA TYR A 148 11.02 -19.44 10.27
C TYR A 148 12.35 -18.90 9.71
N ARG A 149 12.40 -17.61 9.36
CA ARG A 149 13.62 -16.93 8.90
C ARG A 149 14.56 -16.55 10.05
N LEU A 150 14.11 -16.65 11.31
CA LEU A 150 14.92 -16.40 12.52
C LEU A 150 15.73 -17.63 12.97
N GLN A 151 16.95 -17.41 13.50
CA GLN A 151 17.85 -18.46 14.00
C GLN A 151 17.41 -19.07 15.36
N PRO A 152 17.86 -20.30 15.72
CA PRO A 152 17.07 -21.27 16.48
C PRO A 152 17.46 -21.38 17.97
N SER A 153 16.80 -20.62 18.84
CA SER A 153 16.75 -20.97 20.28
C SER A 153 15.36 -20.97 20.89
N THR A 154 14.30 -20.86 20.09
CA THR A 154 12.96 -20.63 20.66
C THR A 154 11.95 -21.60 20.09
N THR A 155 11.46 -22.50 20.96
CA THR A 155 10.40 -23.46 20.67
C THR A 155 9.09 -22.80 21.07
N TYR A 156 8.14 -22.64 20.14
CA TYR A 156 6.81 -22.13 20.46
C TYR A 156 5.75 -23.18 20.12
N PRO A 157 4.90 -23.57 21.08
CA PRO A 157 3.80 -24.49 20.82
C PRO A 157 2.70 -23.77 20.04
N LEU A 158 2.41 -24.25 18.82
CA LEU A 158 1.26 -23.81 18.03
C LEU A 158 -0.05 -24.44 18.53
N PRO A 159 -1.19 -23.75 18.41
CA PRO A 159 -2.51 -24.35 18.62
C PRO A 159 -2.79 -25.42 17.55
N VAL A 160 -3.32 -26.56 17.98
CA VAL A 160 -3.74 -27.65 17.10
C VAL A 160 -5.03 -27.22 16.35
N PRO A 161 -5.13 -27.37 15.02
CA PRO A 161 -6.38 -27.16 14.30
C PRO A 161 -7.43 -28.20 14.74
N SER A 162 -8.70 -27.78 14.76
CA SER A 162 -9.86 -28.62 15.06
C SER A 162 -9.89 -29.90 14.20
N PRO A 163 -10.30 -31.07 14.75
CA PRO A 163 -10.12 -32.35 14.09
C PRO A 163 -11.19 -32.58 13.01
N ALA A 164 -10.79 -32.42 11.75
CA ALA A 164 -11.62 -32.82 10.61
C ALA A 164 -10.83 -33.65 9.57
N ALA A 165 -9.79 -34.36 9.99
CA ALA A 165 -9.06 -35.28 9.11
C ALA A 165 -8.69 -36.56 9.88
N ASP A 166 -8.87 -37.71 9.23
CA ASP A 166 -8.57 -39.08 9.71
C ASP A 166 -7.29 -39.20 10.54
N GLU A 167 -7.26 -40.13 11.50
CA GLU A 167 -6.18 -40.32 12.49
C GLU A 167 -4.76 -40.41 11.89
N THR A 168 -4.62 -40.99 10.70
CA THR A 168 -3.34 -41.11 9.97
C THR A 168 -2.85 -39.74 9.45
N ASN A 169 -3.79 -38.89 9.01
CA ASN A 169 -3.50 -37.50 8.62
C ASN A 169 -3.28 -36.63 9.87
N ALA A 170 -4.02 -36.85 10.97
CA ALA A 170 -3.89 -36.06 12.19
C ALA A 170 -2.48 -36.15 12.82
N GLN A 171 -1.84 -37.32 12.83
CA GLN A 171 -0.47 -37.47 13.34
C GLN A 171 0.60 -36.83 12.44
N GLN A 172 0.45 -36.94 11.11
CA GLN A 172 1.34 -36.25 10.17
C GLN A 172 1.15 -34.73 10.21
N VAL A 173 -0.11 -34.27 10.29
CA VAL A 173 -0.49 -32.87 10.49
C VAL A 173 0.09 -32.34 11.79
N ALA A 174 -0.04 -33.07 12.91
CA ALA A 174 0.53 -32.67 14.20
C ALA A 174 2.07 -32.63 14.22
N ARG A 175 2.74 -33.46 13.42
CA ARG A 175 4.21 -33.46 13.25
C ARG A 175 4.68 -32.27 12.42
N VAL A 176 4.01 -31.96 11.31
CA VAL A 176 4.37 -30.82 10.43
C VAL A 176 4.06 -29.47 11.11
N LEU A 177 2.97 -29.40 11.88
CA LEU A 177 2.60 -28.22 12.68
C LEU A 177 3.52 -27.98 13.90
N ARG A 178 4.55 -28.79 14.09
CA ARG A 178 5.51 -28.68 15.21
C ARG A 178 6.97 -28.68 14.73
N LEU A 179 7.21 -28.44 13.43
CA LEU A 179 8.56 -28.36 12.92
C LEU A 179 9.30 -27.21 13.60
N ARG A 180 10.42 -27.52 14.26
CA ARG A 180 11.28 -26.52 14.87
C ARG A 180 12.13 -25.83 13.80
N ASN A 181 12.61 -24.61 14.04
CA ASN A 181 13.42 -23.86 13.07
C ASN A 181 14.66 -24.63 12.59
N ASP A 182 15.25 -25.51 13.42
CA ASP A 182 16.36 -26.38 13.03
C ASP A 182 15.96 -27.44 11.99
N GLU A 183 14.72 -27.92 12.00
CA GLU A 183 14.22 -28.87 11.00
C GLU A 183 13.96 -28.19 9.65
N ILE A 184 13.55 -26.92 9.66
CA ILE A 184 13.36 -26.12 8.44
C ILE A 184 14.69 -25.84 7.76
N LEU A 185 15.72 -25.46 8.52
CA LEU A 185 17.06 -25.28 7.98
C LEU A 185 17.59 -26.57 7.35
N ARG A 186 17.30 -27.74 7.94
CA ARG A 186 17.65 -29.04 7.34
C ARG A 186 16.86 -29.36 6.07
N ILE A 187 15.61 -28.92 5.96
CA ILE A 187 14.83 -29.08 4.74
C ILE A 187 15.39 -28.17 3.64
N LEU A 188 15.67 -26.91 3.94
CA LEU A 188 16.32 -25.99 3.00
C LEU A 188 17.66 -26.56 2.51
N ASP A 189 18.49 -27.06 3.43
CA ASP A 189 19.78 -27.70 3.13
C ASP A 189 19.62 -28.93 2.22
N ARG A 190 18.60 -29.78 2.45
CA ARG A 190 18.28 -30.92 1.57
C ARG A 190 17.97 -30.49 0.14
N HIS A 191 17.38 -29.31 -0.04
CA HIS A 191 17.07 -28.74 -1.34
C HIS A 191 18.17 -27.79 -1.87
N GLY A 192 19.33 -27.72 -1.20
CA GLY A 192 20.42 -26.82 -1.57
C GLY A 192 20.06 -25.33 -1.48
N LEU A 193 19.06 -24.98 -0.66
CA LEU A 193 18.55 -23.63 -0.49
C LEU A 193 19.03 -23.01 0.83
N SER A 194 19.15 -21.68 0.83
CA SER A 194 19.34 -20.87 2.04
C SER A 194 18.53 -19.58 1.91
N TRP A 195 18.25 -18.89 3.01
CA TRP A 195 17.50 -17.63 2.96
C TRP A 195 18.19 -16.56 2.09
N GLY A 196 19.52 -16.48 2.17
CA GLY A 196 20.31 -15.59 1.31
C GLY A 196 20.20 -15.99 -0.15
N LEU A 197 20.32 -17.28 -0.46
CA LEU A 197 20.23 -17.77 -1.83
C LEU A 197 18.83 -17.55 -2.45
N ILE A 198 17.75 -17.77 -1.68
CA ILE A 198 16.38 -17.50 -2.14
C ILE A 198 16.19 -16.00 -2.42
N TYR A 199 16.75 -15.14 -1.57
CA TYR A 199 16.73 -13.70 -1.77
C TYR A 199 17.47 -13.29 -3.05
N ASP A 200 18.70 -13.77 -3.23
CA ASP A 200 19.54 -13.49 -4.41
C ASP A 200 18.93 -14.05 -5.71
N ASN A 201 18.30 -15.22 -5.64
CA ASN A 201 17.54 -15.80 -6.75
C ASN A 201 16.36 -14.91 -7.12
N GLY A 202 15.64 -14.37 -6.12
CA GLY A 202 14.55 -13.42 -6.32
C GLY A 202 15.01 -12.11 -6.96
N LEU A 203 16.10 -11.53 -6.45
CA LEU A 203 16.69 -10.29 -6.99
C LEU A 203 17.15 -10.45 -8.45
N SER A 204 17.79 -11.57 -8.77
CA SER A 204 18.27 -11.82 -10.14
C SER A 204 17.20 -12.41 -11.06
N MET A 205 16.05 -12.85 -10.51
CA MET A 205 15.06 -13.68 -11.18
C MET A 205 15.70 -14.87 -11.90
N THR A 206 16.68 -15.50 -11.27
CA THR A 206 17.36 -16.70 -11.77
C THR A 206 17.40 -17.78 -10.70
N ARG A 207 17.50 -19.03 -11.13
CA ARG A 207 17.77 -20.15 -10.24
C ARG A 207 18.84 -21.03 -10.85
N ARG A 208 19.81 -21.42 -10.02
CA ARG A 208 20.82 -22.40 -10.42
C ARG A 208 20.16 -23.77 -10.65
N ASN A 209 20.54 -24.46 -11.72
CA ASN A 209 20.17 -25.84 -11.92
C ASN A 209 21.06 -26.73 -11.02
N ASP A 210 20.44 -27.61 -10.25
CA ASP A 210 21.13 -28.48 -9.31
C ASP A 210 22.02 -29.50 -10.05
N ASP A 211 21.64 -29.92 -11.26
CA ASP A 211 22.35 -30.93 -12.05
C ASP A 211 23.50 -30.34 -12.89
N THR A 212 23.29 -29.17 -13.50
CA THR A 212 24.25 -28.56 -14.45
C THR A 212 25.03 -27.38 -13.87
N GLY A 213 24.60 -26.84 -12.74
CA GLY A 213 25.19 -25.66 -12.12
C GLY A 213 24.93 -24.34 -12.86
N GLU A 214 24.25 -24.36 -14.01
CA GLU A 214 23.93 -23.19 -14.84
C GLU A 214 22.76 -22.38 -14.24
N ARG A 215 22.83 -21.05 -14.32
CA ARG A 215 21.70 -20.18 -13.91
C ARG A 215 20.70 -20.10 -15.05
N ARG A 216 19.50 -20.63 -14.81
CA ARG A 216 18.36 -20.47 -15.73
C ARG A 216 17.42 -19.36 -15.23
N PRO A 217 16.70 -18.69 -16.14
CA PRO A 217 15.65 -17.76 -15.76
C PRO A 217 14.61 -18.40 -14.84
N ALA A 218 14.10 -17.61 -13.91
CA ALA A 218 13.16 -18.03 -12.90
C ALA A 218 12.02 -17.02 -12.77
N ILE A 219 10.92 -17.46 -12.15
CA ILE A 219 9.74 -16.66 -11.89
C ILE A 219 9.63 -16.32 -10.41
N VAL A 220 9.14 -15.13 -10.11
CA VAL A 220 8.83 -14.66 -8.76
C VAL A 220 7.33 -14.42 -8.68
N LEU A 221 6.67 -15.17 -7.81
CA LEU A 221 5.20 -15.20 -7.74
C LEU A 221 4.70 -14.21 -6.69
N GLY A 222 3.51 -13.65 -6.88
CA GLY A 222 2.79 -13.03 -5.79
C GLY A 222 2.52 -14.08 -4.68
N ILE A 223 2.65 -13.67 -3.43
CA ILE A 223 2.58 -14.60 -2.29
C ILE A 223 1.21 -15.30 -2.14
N GLU A 224 0.12 -14.66 -2.59
CA GLU A 224 -1.21 -15.27 -2.58
C GLU A 224 -1.40 -16.18 -3.81
N LEU A 225 -0.78 -15.83 -4.94
CA LEU A 225 -0.83 -16.62 -6.18
C LEU A 225 -0.24 -18.03 -6.01
N SER A 226 0.86 -18.16 -5.25
CA SER A 226 1.56 -19.45 -5.11
C SER A 226 0.72 -20.53 -4.42
N ARG A 227 -0.22 -20.12 -3.56
CA ARG A 227 -0.98 -20.96 -2.62
C ARG A 227 -0.11 -21.86 -1.73
N GLN A 228 1.21 -21.63 -1.68
CA GLN A 228 2.15 -22.35 -0.81
C GLN A 228 2.15 -21.78 0.60
N ASN A 229 1.75 -20.52 0.73
CA ASN A 229 1.69 -19.81 1.99
C ASN A 229 0.23 -19.49 2.34
N GLU A 230 -0.07 -19.56 3.63
CA GLU A 230 -1.34 -19.15 4.20
C GLU A 230 -1.13 -17.89 5.01
N ARG A 231 -1.94 -16.89 4.71
CA ARG A 231 -2.08 -15.71 5.55
C ARG A 231 -2.76 -16.12 6.88
N LYS A 232 -2.03 -16.03 7.98
CA LYS A 232 -2.59 -16.22 9.33
C LYS A 232 -3.36 -14.97 9.76
N ARG A 233 -4.18 -15.12 10.81
CA ARG A 233 -4.92 -14.01 11.44
C ARG A 233 -4.01 -12.89 11.96
N SER A 234 -2.74 -13.20 12.26
CA SER A 234 -1.68 -12.25 12.63
C SER A 234 -1.04 -11.53 11.43
N PHE A 235 -1.52 -11.79 10.21
CA PHE A 235 -0.98 -11.29 8.94
C PHE A 235 0.44 -11.71 8.61
N TYR A 236 0.98 -12.61 9.43
CA TYR A 236 2.15 -13.40 9.10
C TYR A 236 1.77 -14.45 8.05
N PHE A 237 2.60 -14.61 7.03
CA PHE A 237 2.46 -15.70 6.08
C PHE A 237 3.23 -16.89 6.64
N SER A 238 2.51 -17.97 6.92
CA SER A 238 3.13 -19.23 7.28
C SER A 238 2.92 -20.23 6.16
N ARG A 239 3.84 -21.16 6.00
CA ARG A 239 3.70 -22.24 5.04
C ARG A 239 2.38 -23.01 5.23
N ARG A 240 1.71 -23.37 4.13
CA ARG A 240 0.64 -24.38 4.16
C ARG A 240 1.29 -25.76 4.34
N PRO A 241 0.96 -26.50 5.41
CA PRO A 241 1.59 -27.80 5.64
C PRO A 241 1.20 -28.81 4.55
N PHE A 242 -0.01 -28.66 3.99
CA PHE A 242 -0.54 -29.51 2.94
C PHE A 242 -1.20 -28.67 1.84
N VAL A 243 -1.10 -29.13 0.60
CA VAL A 243 -1.97 -28.67 -0.49
C VAL A 243 -2.86 -29.82 -0.94
N LEU A 244 -4.15 -29.54 -0.97
CA LEU A 244 -5.15 -30.43 -1.52
C LEU A 244 -5.09 -30.33 -3.04
N ASN A 245 -4.99 -31.47 -3.72
CA ASN A 245 -5.18 -31.52 -5.16
C ASN A 245 -6.69 -31.37 -5.50
N GLU A 246 -7.01 -31.23 -6.79
CA GLU A 246 -8.41 -31.12 -7.26
C GLU A 246 -9.29 -32.33 -6.90
N HIS A 247 -8.68 -33.45 -6.51
CA HIS A 247 -9.34 -34.68 -6.11
C HIS A 247 -9.45 -34.84 -4.58
N GLY A 248 -9.07 -33.82 -3.80
CA GLY A 248 -9.14 -33.83 -2.33
C GLY A 248 -8.00 -34.55 -1.61
N ASN A 249 -6.98 -35.05 -2.31
CA ASN A 249 -5.81 -35.67 -1.69
C ASN A 249 -4.85 -34.61 -1.17
N ALA A 250 -4.44 -34.74 0.09
CA ALA A 250 -3.44 -33.88 0.71
C ALA A 250 -2.02 -34.31 0.30
N THR A 251 -1.28 -33.40 -0.32
CA THR A 251 0.16 -33.54 -0.54
C THR A 251 0.92 -32.74 0.51
N LEU A 252 1.85 -33.39 1.20
CA LEU A 252 2.73 -32.75 2.16
C LEU A 252 3.68 -31.84 1.38
N GLN A 253 3.73 -30.57 1.77
CA GLN A 253 4.75 -29.66 1.26
C GLN A 253 6.04 -29.85 2.06
N ASP A 254 7.18 -29.55 1.48
CA ASP A 254 8.45 -29.55 2.24
C ASP A 254 9.05 -28.15 2.31
N VAL A 255 8.86 -27.33 1.27
CA VAL A 255 9.46 -25.98 1.15
C VAL A 255 8.39 -24.90 0.99
N PHE A 256 8.76 -23.64 1.21
CA PHE A 256 7.96 -22.43 0.97
C PHE A 256 7.71 -22.11 -0.51
N LEU A 257 8.32 -22.90 -1.39
CA LEU A 257 8.17 -22.87 -2.84
C LEU A 257 7.55 -24.21 -3.27
N PRO A 258 6.92 -24.29 -4.46
CA PRO A 258 6.50 -25.55 -5.06
C PRO A 258 7.45 -26.72 -4.76
N ALA A 259 6.92 -27.91 -4.45
CA ALA A 259 7.73 -29.08 -4.09
C ALA A 259 8.78 -29.46 -5.16
N ASN A 260 8.46 -29.27 -6.44
CA ASN A 260 9.39 -29.47 -7.57
C ASN A 260 10.15 -28.18 -7.96
N GLY A 261 9.86 -27.08 -7.27
CA GLY A 261 10.46 -25.78 -7.47
C GLY A 261 10.08 -25.10 -8.78
N THR A 262 9.10 -25.60 -9.55
CA THR A 262 8.74 -25.09 -10.89
C THR A 262 7.24 -24.87 -11.06
N VAL A 263 6.87 -23.97 -11.96
CA VAL A 263 5.50 -23.72 -12.44
C VAL A 263 5.48 -23.67 -13.95
N SER A 264 4.36 -24.06 -14.56
CA SER A 264 4.17 -23.92 -16.01
C SER A 264 3.42 -22.63 -16.31
N VAL A 265 3.94 -21.82 -17.21
CA VAL A 265 3.30 -20.58 -17.66
C VAL A 265 3.01 -20.68 -19.15
N THR A 266 1.76 -20.49 -19.53
CA THR A 266 1.28 -20.49 -20.91
C THR A 266 1.06 -19.05 -21.36
N PHE A 267 1.75 -18.68 -22.44
CA PHE A 267 1.77 -17.36 -23.03
C PHE A 267 0.93 -17.35 -24.31
N PHE A 268 0.33 -16.20 -24.62
CA PHE A 268 -0.49 -15.99 -25.81
C PHE A 268 0.15 -14.93 -26.72
N PRO A 269 1.18 -15.30 -27.49
CA PRO A 269 1.82 -14.38 -28.42
C PRO A 269 0.82 -13.88 -29.47
N THR A 270 0.99 -12.62 -29.87
CA THR A 270 0.15 -11.99 -30.89
C THR A 270 1.04 -11.56 -32.05
N SER A 271 0.59 -11.82 -33.28
CA SER A 271 1.24 -11.38 -34.51
C SER A 271 1.18 -9.85 -34.65
N GLU A 272 2.02 -9.28 -35.53
CA GLU A 272 2.00 -7.84 -35.83
C GLU A 272 0.63 -7.33 -36.31
N LYS A 273 -0.19 -8.21 -36.89
CA LYS A 273 -1.55 -7.90 -37.35
C LYS A 273 -2.62 -8.02 -36.25
N GLY A 274 -2.23 -8.31 -35.01
CA GLY A 274 -3.17 -8.48 -33.89
C GLY A 274 -3.83 -9.86 -33.81
N THR A 275 -3.40 -10.82 -34.64
CA THR A 275 -3.92 -12.19 -34.61
C THR A 275 -3.17 -13.03 -33.59
N LEU A 276 -3.89 -13.79 -32.76
CA LEU A 276 -3.28 -14.75 -31.83
C LEU A 276 -2.47 -15.80 -32.60
N VAL A 277 -1.26 -16.05 -32.13
CA VAL A 277 -0.38 -17.13 -32.57
C VAL A 277 -0.54 -18.31 -31.59
N ASP A 278 -0.05 -19.50 -31.95
CA ASP A 278 -0.07 -20.67 -31.09
C ASP A 278 0.50 -20.36 -29.70
N SER A 279 -0.21 -20.80 -28.67
CA SER A 279 0.20 -20.60 -27.28
C SER A 279 1.51 -21.32 -26.99
N VAL A 280 2.42 -20.67 -26.27
CA VAL A 280 3.71 -21.24 -25.90
C VAL A 280 3.72 -21.48 -24.39
N THR A 281 4.00 -22.70 -23.96
CA THR A 281 4.15 -23.04 -22.53
C THR A 281 5.62 -23.15 -22.16
N ARG A 282 6.02 -22.50 -21.06
CA ARG A 282 7.36 -22.61 -20.46
C ARG A 282 7.26 -23.10 -19.03
N VAL A 283 8.15 -24.01 -18.66
CA VAL A 283 8.32 -24.44 -17.27
C VAL A 283 9.42 -23.59 -16.65
N LEU A 284 9.06 -22.76 -15.67
CA LEU A 284 9.97 -21.85 -14.99
C LEU A 284 10.17 -22.28 -13.55
N PRO A 285 11.42 -22.34 -13.05
CA PRO A 285 11.65 -22.49 -11.62
C PRO A 285 11.15 -21.25 -10.87
N VAL A 286 10.57 -21.44 -9.70
CA VAL A 286 10.25 -20.36 -8.78
C VAL A 286 11.51 -19.98 -8.02
N ALA A 287 11.88 -18.70 -8.10
CA ALA A 287 13.03 -18.12 -7.42
C ALA A 287 12.68 -17.60 -6.02
N ASN A 288 11.55 -16.90 -5.91
CA ASN A 288 11.08 -16.29 -4.67
C ASN A 288 9.58 -15.96 -4.79
N GLU A 289 9.01 -15.35 -3.76
CA GLU A 289 7.70 -14.72 -3.77
C GLU A 289 7.83 -13.25 -3.38
N PHE A 290 6.90 -12.42 -3.84
CA PHE A 290 6.81 -11.01 -3.45
C PHE A 290 5.47 -10.71 -2.78
N LYS A 291 5.48 -9.69 -1.94
CA LYS A 291 4.32 -9.19 -1.20
C LYS A 291 4.29 -7.67 -1.28
N THR A 292 3.25 -7.15 -1.92
CA THR A 292 3.01 -5.72 -2.11
C THR A 292 2.09 -5.16 -1.04
N GLY A 293 1.32 -6.03 -0.38
CA GLY A 293 0.33 -5.65 0.62
C GLY A 293 -1.07 -5.48 0.04
N ILE A 294 -1.21 -5.41 -1.28
CA ILE A 294 -2.49 -5.40 -2.00
C ILE A 294 -2.79 -6.83 -2.46
N TYR A 295 -3.87 -7.40 -1.93
CA TYR A 295 -4.25 -8.80 -2.19
C TYR A 295 -4.37 -9.13 -3.68
N GLU A 296 -5.10 -8.30 -4.45
CA GLU A 296 -5.34 -8.57 -5.87
C GLU A 296 -4.05 -8.71 -6.66
N ILE A 297 -3.07 -7.84 -6.40
CA ILE A 297 -1.77 -7.86 -7.07
C ILE A 297 -0.97 -9.08 -6.61
N ASP A 298 -0.98 -9.37 -5.31
CA ASP A 298 -0.29 -10.53 -4.75
C ASP A 298 -0.93 -11.87 -5.21
N ASP A 299 -2.19 -11.88 -5.69
CA ASP A 299 -2.94 -13.07 -6.14
C ASP A 299 -2.93 -13.28 -7.66
N ASN A 300 -2.65 -12.24 -8.45
CA ASN A 300 -2.74 -12.29 -9.92
C ASN A 300 -1.45 -11.92 -10.66
N THR A 301 -0.40 -11.44 -9.98
CA THR A 301 0.81 -10.95 -10.64
C THR A 301 1.99 -11.90 -10.45
N ALA A 302 2.79 -12.06 -11.50
CA ALA A 302 4.06 -12.75 -11.45
C ALA A 302 5.13 -11.99 -12.25
N LEU A 303 6.38 -12.10 -11.82
CA LEU A 303 7.52 -11.42 -12.41
C LEU A 303 8.53 -12.43 -12.94
N THR A 304 9.10 -12.18 -14.10
CA THR A 304 10.20 -12.97 -14.66
C THR A 304 11.13 -12.04 -15.43
N ARG A 305 12.27 -12.57 -15.87
CA ARG A 305 13.22 -11.79 -16.67
C ARG A 305 12.63 -11.34 -18.01
N LEU A 306 13.00 -10.12 -18.43
CA LEU A 306 12.57 -9.50 -19.68
C LEU A 306 12.94 -10.32 -20.92
N ASP A 307 14.17 -10.84 -20.96
CA ASP A 307 14.70 -11.66 -22.05
C ASP A 307 13.83 -12.90 -22.35
N VAL A 308 13.32 -13.58 -21.32
CA VAL A 308 12.41 -14.73 -21.47
C VAL A 308 11.10 -14.32 -22.12
N VAL A 309 10.49 -13.24 -21.63
CA VAL A 309 9.18 -12.80 -22.14
C VAL A 309 9.33 -12.26 -23.57
N GLN A 310 10.40 -11.52 -23.84
CA GLN A 310 10.73 -11.07 -25.19
C GLN A 310 10.86 -12.25 -26.17
N ALA A 311 11.60 -13.29 -25.80
CA ALA A 311 11.77 -14.47 -26.64
C ALA A 311 10.47 -15.24 -26.86
N VAL A 312 9.64 -15.40 -25.83
CA VAL A 312 8.39 -16.18 -25.92
C VAL A 312 7.29 -15.42 -26.67
N LEU A 313 7.29 -14.10 -26.61
CA LEU A 313 6.32 -13.25 -27.32
C LEU A 313 6.79 -12.82 -28.72
N TYR A 314 7.93 -13.31 -29.20
CA TYR A 314 8.54 -12.89 -30.48
C TYR A 314 8.77 -11.36 -30.54
N MET A 315 9.25 -10.81 -29.42
CA MET A 315 9.62 -9.39 -29.25
C MET A 315 11.13 -9.21 -29.06
N ASN A 316 11.93 -10.27 -29.14
CA ASN A 316 13.39 -10.18 -29.18
C ASN A 316 13.87 -9.65 -30.55
N GLU A 317 15.12 -9.19 -30.61
CA GLU A 317 15.75 -8.83 -31.89
C GLU A 317 15.70 -10.03 -32.84
N ALA A 318 15.23 -9.78 -34.07
CA ALA A 318 15.08 -10.79 -35.10
C ALA A 318 15.73 -10.29 -36.39
N ARG A 319 16.47 -11.17 -37.08
CA ARG A 319 17.02 -10.86 -38.40
C ARG A 319 16.15 -11.54 -39.44
N ARG A 320 15.55 -10.74 -40.33
CA ARG A 320 14.76 -11.24 -41.44
C ARG A 320 15.45 -10.92 -42.76
N THR A 321 15.54 -11.92 -43.61
CA THR A 321 16.05 -11.75 -44.97
C THR A 321 14.88 -11.38 -45.87
N VAL A 322 14.91 -10.17 -46.43
CA VAL A 322 13.91 -9.67 -47.38
C VAL A 322 14.50 -9.66 -48.78
N GLY A 323 13.78 -10.26 -49.72
CA GLY A 323 14.32 -10.57 -51.04
C GLY A 323 15.12 -11.88 -51.03
N GLY A 324 15.79 -12.17 -52.13
CA GLY A 324 16.36 -13.50 -52.36
C GLY A 324 15.38 -14.46 -53.04
N GLY A 325 15.95 -15.39 -53.80
CA GLY A 325 15.24 -16.29 -54.68
C GLY A 325 16.07 -16.58 -55.94
N ILE A 326 15.66 -17.56 -56.73
CA ILE A 326 16.31 -17.86 -58.01
C ILE A 326 15.44 -17.28 -59.12
N GLY A 327 15.93 -16.23 -59.76
CA GLY A 327 15.37 -15.74 -61.01
C GLY A 327 15.93 -16.53 -62.19
N VAL A 328 15.21 -16.55 -63.31
CA VAL A 328 15.70 -17.13 -64.57
C VAL A 328 15.86 -15.99 -65.57
N ARG A 329 17.06 -15.84 -66.14
CA ARG A 329 17.30 -14.87 -67.21
C ARG A 329 16.62 -15.31 -68.52
N PRO A 330 16.40 -14.40 -69.48
CA PRO A 330 15.80 -14.74 -70.77
C PRO A 330 16.57 -15.82 -71.57
N ASP A 331 17.85 -16.03 -71.27
CA ASP A 331 18.72 -17.07 -71.84
C ASP A 331 18.62 -18.43 -71.10
N GLY A 332 17.73 -18.56 -70.11
CA GLY A 332 17.53 -19.78 -69.32
C GLY A 332 18.52 -19.94 -68.15
N THR A 333 19.46 -19.02 -67.95
CA THR A 333 20.43 -19.12 -66.85
C THR A 333 19.81 -18.69 -65.51
N PRO A 334 19.95 -19.48 -64.44
CA PRO A 334 19.50 -19.08 -63.11
C PRO A 334 20.41 -17.98 -62.55
N TYR A 335 19.83 -16.97 -61.91
CA TYR A 335 20.55 -15.96 -61.15
C TYR A 335 19.92 -15.78 -59.78
N VAL A 336 20.76 -15.50 -58.79
CA VAL A 336 20.30 -15.26 -57.41
C VAL A 336 19.82 -13.82 -57.30
N LEU A 337 18.58 -13.63 -56.87
CA LEU A 337 18.05 -12.33 -56.53
C LEU A 337 18.80 -11.81 -55.29
N PRO A 338 19.19 -10.53 -55.26
CA PRO A 338 19.83 -9.96 -54.08
C PRO A 338 18.87 -10.05 -52.88
N SER A 339 19.40 -10.55 -51.77
CA SER A 339 18.72 -10.58 -50.48
C SER A 339 19.28 -9.52 -49.57
N THR A 340 18.41 -8.74 -48.92
CA THR A 340 18.80 -7.76 -47.90
C THR A 340 18.42 -8.29 -46.52
N GLU A 341 19.37 -8.33 -45.61
CA GLU A 341 19.10 -8.68 -44.21
C GLU A 341 18.60 -7.42 -43.49
N ILE A 342 17.38 -7.47 -42.96
CA ILE A 342 16.78 -6.42 -42.14
C ILE A 342 16.77 -6.91 -40.70
N VAL A 343 17.34 -6.12 -39.80
CA VAL A 343 17.29 -6.39 -38.36
C VAL A 343 16.08 -5.68 -37.78
N ASP A 344 15.11 -6.45 -37.30
CA ASP A 344 13.99 -5.94 -36.53
C ASP A 344 14.42 -5.87 -35.05
N PRO A 345 14.47 -4.67 -34.45
CA PRO A 345 14.95 -4.46 -33.07
C PRO A 345 14.03 -5.11 -32.02
N ALA A 346 14.59 -5.37 -30.84
CA ALA A 346 13.83 -5.84 -29.70
C ALA A 346 12.77 -4.80 -29.26
N ARG A 347 11.63 -5.28 -28.77
CA ARG A 347 10.48 -4.46 -28.37
C ARG A 347 10.10 -4.67 -26.91
N VAL A 348 9.47 -3.66 -26.32
CA VAL A 348 8.87 -3.70 -24.98
C VAL A 348 7.50 -3.02 -24.99
N THR A 349 6.61 -3.40 -24.08
CA THR A 349 5.27 -2.78 -24.01
C THR A 349 5.29 -1.49 -23.21
N SER A 350 6.24 -1.33 -22.29
CA SER A 350 6.25 -0.20 -21.37
C SER A 350 7.67 0.15 -20.92
N VAL A 351 7.90 1.43 -20.67
CA VAL A 351 9.07 1.93 -19.93
C VAL A 351 8.55 2.64 -18.69
N LEU A 352 8.98 2.17 -17.53
CA LEU A 352 8.66 2.72 -16.22
C LEU A 352 9.67 3.81 -15.87
N VAL A 353 9.22 4.91 -15.29
CA VAL A 353 10.06 6.06 -14.97
C VAL A 353 9.90 6.45 -13.50
N LEU A 354 11.02 6.65 -12.81
CA LEU A 354 11.09 7.20 -11.45
C LEU A 354 11.54 8.65 -11.52
N GLY A 355 10.80 9.55 -10.89
CA GLY A 355 11.16 10.95 -10.76
C GLY A 355 11.80 11.30 -9.42
N VAL A 356 12.34 12.52 -9.32
CA VAL A 356 13.03 13.03 -8.13
C VAL A 356 12.11 13.17 -6.92
N SER A 357 10.86 13.57 -7.14
CA SER A 357 9.91 13.81 -6.06
C SER A 357 8.45 13.72 -6.52
N ALA A 358 7.60 13.25 -5.61
CA ALA A 358 6.19 12.99 -5.84
C ALA A 358 5.35 14.26 -6.07
N ASP A 359 5.77 15.38 -5.46
CA ASP A 359 5.10 16.67 -5.56
C ASP A 359 5.23 17.32 -6.94
N ARG A 360 6.22 16.88 -7.72
CA ARG A 360 6.49 17.36 -9.08
C ARG A 360 6.04 16.40 -10.17
N LEU A 361 5.04 15.55 -9.87
CA LEU A 361 4.55 14.52 -10.80
C LEU A 361 4.12 15.08 -12.16
N ALA A 362 3.48 16.26 -12.17
CA ALA A 362 3.09 16.94 -13.41
C ALA A 362 4.31 17.39 -14.26
N ASP A 363 5.35 17.91 -13.60
CA ASP A 363 6.59 18.32 -14.28
C ASP A 363 7.32 17.09 -14.86
N ILE A 364 7.37 15.98 -14.09
CA ILE A 364 7.97 14.72 -14.53
C ILE A 364 7.22 14.16 -15.75
N TYR A 365 5.88 14.22 -15.73
CA TYR A 365 5.05 13.80 -16.86
C TYR A 365 5.36 14.61 -18.13
N GLU A 366 5.38 15.94 -18.04
CA GLU A 366 5.70 16.79 -19.20
C GLU A 366 7.13 16.58 -19.70
N ARG A 367 8.10 16.35 -18.78
CA ARG A 367 9.47 16.00 -19.14
C ARG A 367 9.55 14.68 -19.90
N CYS A 368 8.87 13.63 -19.42
CA CYS A 368 8.80 12.34 -20.10
C CYS A 368 8.17 12.48 -21.49
N ARG A 369 7.11 13.29 -21.62
CA ARG A 369 6.44 13.55 -22.88
C ARG A 369 7.34 14.28 -23.89
N ALA A 370 8.10 15.28 -23.44
CA ALA A 370 9.06 16.00 -24.27
C ALA A 370 10.18 15.06 -24.76
N ILE A 371 10.79 14.29 -23.86
CA ILE A 371 11.85 13.33 -24.19
C ILE A 371 11.34 12.26 -25.17
N TYR A 372 10.12 11.76 -24.98
CA TYR A 372 9.51 10.81 -25.91
C TYR A 372 9.22 11.45 -27.28
N ALA A 373 8.79 12.71 -27.33
CA ALA A 373 8.55 13.42 -28.58
C ALA A 373 9.84 13.58 -29.41
N ASP A 374 10.94 13.94 -28.75
CA ASP A 374 12.26 14.03 -29.40
C ASP A 374 12.74 12.66 -29.88
N PHE A 375 12.55 11.62 -29.05
CA PHE A 375 12.84 10.23 -29.43
C PHE A 375 12.02 9.74 -30.64
N ALA A 376 10.72 10.03 -30.66
CA ALA A 376 9.84 9.63 -31.76
C ALA A 376 10.11 10.42 -33.06
N ALA A 377 10.73 11.61 -32.98
CA ALA A 377 11.17 12.34 -34.14
C ALA A 377 12.36 11.66 -34.85
N ASP A 378 13.24 11.02 -34.07
CA ASP A 378 14.42 10.31 -34.58
C ASP A 378 14.08 8.88 -35.07
N HIS A 379 12.99 8.28 -34.58
CA HIS A 379 12.57 6.90 -34.87
C HIS A 379 11.14 6.82 -35.43
N PRO A 380 10.95 6.94 -36.76
CA PRO A 380 9.62 6.97 -37.38
C PRO A 380 8.81 5.66 -37.25
N ASP A 381 9.46 4.56 -36.87
CA ASP A 381 8.88 3.24 -36.68
C ASP A 381 8.18 3.08 -35.30
N VAL A 382 8.45 4.00 -34.36
CA VAL A 382 7.78 4.00 -33.05
C VAL A 382 6.43 4.75 -33.09
N PRO A 383 5.52 4.48 -32.15
CA PRO A 383 4.23 5.18 -32.09
C PRO A 383 4.40 6.69 -31.95
N ARG A 384 3.59 7.47 -32.66
CA ARG A 384 3.60 8.93 -32.53
C ARG A 384 3.24 9.35 -31.11
N PRO A 385 3.75 10.49 -30.61
CA PRO A 385 3.43 10.97 -29.25
C PRO A 385 1.94 11.15 -28.96
N GLU A 386 1.13 11.38 -30.00
CA GLU A 386 -0.34 11.53 -29.91
C GLU A 386 -1.08 10.24 -29.59
N VAL A 387 -0.53 9.09 -30.01
CA VAL A 387 -1.13 7.77 -29.76
C VAL A 387 -0.43 7.04 -28.61
N MET A 388 0.80 7.41 -28.29
CA MET A 388 1.55 6.83 -27.18
C MET A 388 0.85 7.10 -25.84
N MET A 389 0.65 6.07 -25.04
CA MET A 389 0.05 6.24 -23.72
C MET A 389 1.13 6.56 -22.70
N ILE A 390 1.34 7.85 -22.48
CA ILE A 390 2.13 8.36 -21.37
C ILE A 390 1.16 8.71 -20.27
N GLN A 391 1.26 8.04 -19.12
CA GLN A 391 0.33 8.19 -18.01
C GLN A 391 1.08 8.24 -16.70
N THR A 392 0.64 9.07 -15.77
CA THR A 392 1.14 9.01 -14.40
C THR A 392 0.56 7.80 -13.69
N TRP A 393 1.18 7.39 -12.59
CA TRP A 393 0.64 6.34 -11.74
C TRP A 393 -0.76 6.71 -11.17
N GLU A 394 -1.04 8.01 -10.96
CA GLU A 394 -2.35 8.52 -10.54
C GLU A 394 -3.40 8.32 -11.64
N ASP A 395 -3.03 8.56 -12.91
CA ASP A 395 -3.93 8.39 -14.05
C ASP A 395 -4.33 6.92 -14.23
N LEU A 396 -3.37 6.00 -14.10
CA LEU A 396 -3.60 4.55 -14.23
C LEU A 396 -4.55 4.01 -13.17
N ASN A 397 -4.52 4.58 -11.96
CA ASN A 397 -5.34 4.15 -10.83
C ASN A 397 -6.51 5.10 -10.54
N ARG A 398 -6.81 6.01 -11.45
CA ARG A 398 -7.75 7.12 -11.23
C ARG A 398 -9.13 6.65 -10.77
N THR A 399 -9.70 5.61 -11.39
CA THR A 399 -11.02 5.08 -10.99
C THR A 399 -11.04 4.62 -9.54
N PHE A 400 -9.97 3.96 -9.09
CA PHE A 400 -9.85 3.47 -7.72
C PHE A 400 -9.56 4.61 -6.74
N ILE A 401 -8.64 5.51 -7.08
CA ILE A 401 -8.29 6.68 -6.26
C ILE A 401 -9.49 7.61 -6.11
N ASP A 402 -10.24 7.87 -7.18
CA ASP A 402 -11.42 8.72 -7.15
C ASP A 402 -12.54 8.08 -6.31
N ALA A 403 -12.74 6.76 -6.41
CA ALA A 403 -13.67 6.04 -5.56
C ALA A 403 -13.31 6.19 -4.07
N VAL A 404 -12.05 5.97 -3.71
CA VAL A 404 -11.56 6.14 -2.33
C VAL A 404 -11.66 7.59 -1.85
N ARG A 405 -11.31 8.57 -2.69
CA ARG A 405 -11.47 10.00 -2.36
C ARG A 405 -12.93 10.35 -2.10
N ASN A 406 -13.86 9.81 -2.89
CA ASN A 406 -15.30 10.01 -2.70
C ASN A 406 -15.79 9.38 -1.39
N GLU A 407 -15.37 8.16 -1.07
CA GLU A 407 -15.69 7.51 0.21
C GLU A 407 -15.14 8.32 1.40
N MET A 408 -13.91 8.79 1.31
CA MET A 408 -13.31 9.67 2.33
C MET A 408 -14.12 10.97 2.49
N GLY A 409 -14.64 11.53 1.39
CA GLY A 409 -15.54 12.68 1.42
C GLY A 409 -16.85 12.41 2.16
N LEU A 410 -17.46 11.24 1.95
CA LEU A 410 -18.66 10.82 2.68
C LEU A 410 -18.39 10.69 4.18
N VAL A 411 -17.27 10.04 4.53
CA VAL A 411 -16.84 9.90 5.93
C VAL A 411 -16.63 11.28 6.57
N LEU A 412 -15.97 12.22 5.87
CA LEU A 412 -15.78 13.59 6.35
C LEU A 412 -17.11 14.32 6.62
N ILE A 413 -18.11 14.13 5.75
CA ILE A 413 -19.45 14.70 5.96
C ILE A 413 -20.08 14.15 7.25
N VAL A 414 -20.01 12.84 7.48
CA VAL A 414 -20.51 12.22 8.72
C VAL A 414 -19.80 12.78 9.96
N PHE A 415 -18.47 12.92 9.92
CA PHE A 415 -17.71 13.51 11.02
C PHE A 415 -18.02 14.99 11.25
N THR A 416 -18.39 15.73 10.20
CA THR A 416 -18.86 17.11 10.31
C THR A 416 -20.17 17.16 11.11
N PHE A 417 -21.12 16.26 10.85
CA PHE A 417 -22.36 16.17 11.63
C PHE A 417 -22.10 15.78 13.09
N ILE A 418 -21.21 14.81 13.35
CA ILE A 418 -20.84 14.40 14.71
C ILE A 418 -20.13 15.56 15.45
N SER A 419 -19.29 16.32 14.75
CA SER A 419 -18.64 17.49 15.34
C SER A 419 -19.65 18.60 15.65
N LEU A 420 -20.67 18.78 14.79
CA LEU A 420 -21.75 19.74 15.01
C LEU A 420 -22.56 19.40 16.27
N THR A 421 -22.91 18.13 16.49
CA THR A 421 -23.62 17.71 17.71
C THR A 421 -22.79 17.96 18.96
N ALA A 422 -21.46 17.86 18.90
CA ALA A 422 -20.58 18.22 20.00
C ALA A 422 -20.64 19.72 20.34
N VAL A 423 -20.75 20.62 19.36
CA VAL A 423 -20.93 22.07 19.62
C VAL A 423 -22.23 22.32 20.38
N PHE A 424 -23.32 21.66 20.00
CA PHE A 424 -24.61 21.74 20.71
C PHE A 424 -24.52 21.19 22.14
N LEU A 425 -23.79 20.10 22.34
CA LEU A 425 -23.55 19.54 23.67
C LEU A 425 -22.81 20.55 24.55
N VAL A 426 -21.75 21.17 24.02
CA VAL A 426 -21.01 22.21 24.73
C VAL A 426 -21.91 23.41 25.06
N TRP A 427 -22.73 23.85 24.11
CA TRP A 427 -23.72 24.89 24.33
C TRP A 427 -24.69 24.56 25.48
N ALA A 428 -25.24 23.34 25.51
CA ALA A 428 -26.14 22.89 26.55
C ALA A 428 -25.47 22.87 27.94
N ILE A 429 -24.21 22.44 28.02
CA ILE A 429 -23.45 22.43 29.29
C ILE A 429 -23.20 23.86 29.79
N PHE A 430 -22.75 24.77 28.91
CA PHE A 430 -22.56 26.17 29.29
C PHE A 430 -23.87 26.85 29.68
N TRP A 431 -24.96 26.54 28.99
CA TRP A 431 -26.29 27.02 29.35
C TRP A 431 -26.67 26.62 30.77
N SER A 432 -26.55 25.33 31.10
CA SER A 432 -26.85 24.81 32.43
C SER A 432 -25.95 25.45 33.50
N MET A 433 -24.66 25.58 33.22
CA MET A 433 -23.68 26.16 34.14
C MET A 433 -23.98 27.63 34.46
N VAL A 434 -24.41 28.42 33.47
CA VAL A 434 -24.85 29.80 33.67
C VAL A 434 -26.13 29.85 34.51
N SER A 435 -27.10 28.97 34.25
CA SER A 435 -28.37 28.97 34.99
C SER A 435 -28.20 28.63 36.47
N GLU A 436 -27.33 27.67 36.83
CA GLU A 436 -27.01 27.37 38.23
C GLU A 436 -26.33 28.52 38.97
N LYS A 437 -25.72 29.45 38.22
CA LYS A 437 -24.89 30.54 38.74
C LYS A 437 -25.51 31.92 38.62
N THR A 438 -26.83 31.96 38.38
CA THR A 438 -27.64 33.18 38.30
C THR A 438 -27.44 34.11 39.52
N LYS A 439 -27.45 33.58 40.75
CA LYS A 439 -27.27 34.36 41.99
C LYS A 439 -25.87 34.99 42.09
N ASP A 440 -24.83 34.19 41.85
CA ASP A 440 -23.42 34.64 41.85
C ASP A 440 -23.20 35.76 40.82
N ILE A 441 -23.80 35.64 39.62
CA ILE A 441 -23.77 36.66 38.57
C ILE A 441 -24.48 37.95 39.02
N GLY A 442 -25.64 37.83 39.68
CA GLY A 442 -26.39 38.96 40.23
C GLY A 442 -25.60 39.76 41.26
N ILE A 443 -24.89 39.08 42.17
CA ILE A 443 -24.02 39.69 43.18
C ILE A 443 -22.88 40.46 42.49
N LEU A 444 -22.20 39.84 41.51
CA LEU A 444 -21.13 40.49 40.76
C LEU A 444 -21.61 41.73 40.00
N ARG A 445 -22.81 41.68 39.40
CA ARG A 445 -23.44 42.83 38.74
C ARG A 445 -23.76 43.96 39.73
N ALA A 446 -24.23 43.63 40.94
CA ALA A 446 -24.54 44.60 41.99
C ALA A 446 -23.27 45.29 42.53
N LEU A 447 -22.15 44.57 42.59
CA LEU A 447 -20.83 45.11 42.97
C LEU A 447 -20.16 45.95 41.87
N GLY A 448 -20.81 46.15 40.72
CA GLY A 448 -20.33 47.03 39.64
C GLY A 448 -19.68 46.32 38.45
N ALA A 449 -19.78 44.99 38.32
CA ALA A 449 -19.24 44.29 37.16
C ALA A 449 -19.96 44.72 35.86
N SER A 450 -19.18 45.15 34.86
CA SER A 450 -19.69 45.55 33.55
C SER A 450 -20.23 44.34 32.77
N ARG A 451 -21.19 44.58 31.86
CA ARG A 451 -21.77 43.51 31.02
C ARG A 451 -20.68 42.79 30.21
N ARG A 452 -19.75 43.55 29.62
CA ARG A 452 -18.58 43.01 28.90
C ARG A 452 -17.67 42.20 29.83
N GLY A 453 -17.49 42.63 31.08
CA GLY A 453 -16.69 41.89 32.07
C GLY A 453 -17.27 40.51 32.41
N ILE A 454 -18.59 40.40 32.54
CA ILE A 454 -19.25 39.12 32.80
C ILE A 454 -19.22 38.22 31.56
N ALA A 455 -19.49 38.76 30.37
CA ALA A 455 -19.36 37.99 29.14
C ALA A 455 -17.92 37.48 28.94
N GLY A 456 -16.92 38.33 29.17
CA GLY A 456 -15.51 37.98 29.10
C GLY A 456 -15.08 36.91 30.10
N LEU A 457 -15.66 36.91 31.31
CA LEU A 457 -15.42 35.86 32.32
C LEU A 457 -15.86 34.48 31.79
N TRP A 458 -17.08 34.39 31.27
CA TRP A 458 -17.63 33.13 30.73
C TRP A 458 -16.92 32.67 29.46
N LEU A 459 -16.56 33.60 28.56
CA LEU A 459 -15.77 33.28 27.37
C LEU A 459 -14.35 32.80 27.74
N SER A 460 -13.72 33.41 28.75
CA SER A 460 -12.41 32.95 29.25
C SER A 460 -12.51 31.56 29.89
N TYR A 461 -13.64 31.28 30.56
CA TYR A 461 -13.91 29.96 31.12
C TYR A 461 -14.08 28.91 30.02
N ALA A 462 -14.79 29.26 28.95
CA ALA A 462 -14.92 28.42 27.77
C ALA A 462 -13.60 28.19 27.04
N ALA A 463 -12.76 29.22 26.93
CA ALA A 463 -11.41 29.09 26.39
C ALA A 463 -10.56 28.14 27.22
N ALA A 464 -10.59 28.24 28.56
CA ALA A 464 -9.82 27.37 29.44
C ALA A 464 -10.27 25.91 29.37
N ILE A 465 -11.59 25.65 29.35
CA ILE A 465 -12.15 24.30 29.18
C ILE A 465 -11.79 23.77 27.78
N GLY A 466 -11.97 24.57 26.73
CA GLY A 466 -11.63 24.20 25.36
C GLY A 466 -10.16 23.86 25.22
N LEU A 467 -9.26 24.68 25.76
CA LEU A 467 -7.82 24.43 25.75
C LEU A 467 -7.46 23.14 26.48
N THR A 468 -8.00 22.93 27.69
CA THR A 468 -7.74 21.72 28.48
C THR A 468 -8.27 20.48 27.77
N GLY A 469 -9.51 20.53 27.28
CA GLY A 469 -10.13 19.44 26.53
C GLY A 469 -9.34 19.10 25.27
N ILE A 470 -8.94 20.10 24.49
CA ILE A 470 -8.13 19.90 23.27
C ILE A 470 -6.75 19.32 23.60
N CYS A 471 -6.07 19.78 24.65
CA CYS A 471 -4.78 19.22 25.06
C CYS A 471 -4.91 17.74 25.45
N VAL A 472 -5.92 17.40 26.25
CA VAL A 472 -6.18 16.01 26.66
C VAL A 472 -6.60 15.16 25.45
N GLY A 473 -7.44 15.71 24.56
CA GLY A 473 -7.91 15.03 23.36
C GLY A 473 -6.79 14.77 22.36
N LEU A 474 -5.89 15.74 22.14
CA LEU A 474 -4.68 15.57 21.32
C LEU A 474 -3.76 14.50 21.89
N LEU A 475 -3.52 14.51 23.20
CA LEU A 475 -2.69 13.51 23.88
C LEU A 475 -3.32 12.12 23.75
N LEU A 476 -4.63 12.01 24.00
CA LEU A 476 -5.37 10.75 23.87
C LEU A 476 -5.34 10.23 22.44
N ALA A 477 -5.59 11.09 21.45
CA ALA A 477 -5.50 10.74 20.04
C ALA A 477 -4.10 10.28 19.66
N HIS A 478 -3.07 11.01 20.09
CA HIS A 478 -1.68 10.65 19.81
C HIS A 478 -1.33 9.27 20.36
N VAL A 479 -1.68 9.00 21.63
CA VAL A 479 -1.46 7.70 22.26
C VAL A 479 -2.21 6.58 21.53
N ILE A 480 -3.48 6.79 21.18
CA ILE A 480 -4.29 5.79 20.47
C ILE A 480 -3.75 5.54 19.07
N VAL A 481 -3.49 6.60 18.30
CA VAL A 481 -2.97 6.50 16.92
C VAL A 481 -1.64 5.76 16.90
N TRP A 482 -0.72 6.10 17.80
CA TRP A 482 0.58 5.43 17.90
C TRP A 482 0.47 3.94 18.22
N ASN A 483 -0.56 3.55 18.97
CA ASN A 483 -0.78 2.17 19.42
C ASN A 483 -1.94 1.47 18.72
N ILE A 484 -2.47 2.01 17.61
CA ILE A 484 -3.74 1.55 17.02
C ILE A 484 -3.69 0.07 16.64
N ASN A 485 -2.58 -0.37 16.04
CA ASN A 485 -2.35 -1.77 15.66
C ASN A 485 -2.20 -2.68 16.90
N ALA A 486 -1.52 -2.21 17.95
CA ALA A 486 -1.37 -2.97 19.20
C ALA A 486 -2.71 -3.15 19.94
N ILE A 487 -3.54 -2.10 19.95
CA ILE A 487 -4.89 -2.11 20.53
C ILE A 487 -5.76 -3.11 19.76
N GLN A 488 -5.80 -3.01 18.43
CA GLN A 488 -6.55 -3.93 17.57
C GLN A 488 -6.22 -5.38 17.90
N ASP A 489 -4.93 -5.70 17.96
CA ASP A 489 -4.52 -7.10 18.12
C ASP A 489 -4.77 -7.62 19.54
N THR A 490 -4.74 -6.74 20.53
CA THR A 490 -5.12 -7.07 21.91
C THR A 490 -6.62 -7.37 22.01
N LEU A 491 -7.47 -6.56 21.36
CA LEU A 491 -8.90 -6.84 21.27
C LEU A 491 -9.16 -8.13 20.48
N GLY A 492 -8.49 -8.32 19.35
CA GLY A 492 -8.65 -9.51 18.51
C GLY A 492 -8.33 -10.81 19.26
N ARG A 493 -7.30 -10.80 20.11
CA ARG A 493 -6.95 -11.93 21.00
C ARG A 493 -8.00 -12.16 22.09
N THR A 494 -8.47 -11.08 22.72
CA THR A 494 -9.37 -11.17 23.87
C THR A 494 -10.78 -11.61 23.48
N PHE A 495 -11.26 -11.12 22.34
CA PHE A 495 -12.63 -11.37 21.87
C PHE A 495 -12.70 -12.41 20.74
N ASN A 496 -11.56 -12.95 20.28
CA ASN A 496 -11.45 -13.92 19.18
C ASN A 496 -12.16 -13.48 17.87
N ILE A 497 -12.31 -12.17 17.68
CA ILE A 497 -12.89 -11.56 16.48
C ILE A 497 -11.77 -10.99 15.61
N GLN A 498 -11.88 -11.21 14.29
CA GLN A 498 -11.02 -10.53 13.33
C GLN A 498 -11.68 -9.20 12.97
N ILE A 499 -11.20 -8.11 13.60
CA ILE A 499 -11.77 -6.77 13.43
C ILE A 499 -11.57 -6.27 12.00
N TRP A 500 -10.45 -6.64 11.37
CA TRP A 500 -10.07 -6.22 10.02
C TRP A 500 -9.74 -7.42 9.15
N ASN A 501 -10.44 -7.60 8.02
CA ASN A 501 -10.07 -8.60 7.00
C ASN A 501 -9.37 -7.91 5.81
N PRO A 502 -8.05 -8.07 5.62
CA PRO A 502 -7.33 -7.51 4.50
C PRO A 502 -7.73 -8.05 3.12
N GLU A 503 -8.38 -9.21 3.05
CA GLU A 503 -8.96 -9.69 1.78
C GLU A 503 -10.02 -8.72 1.26
N VAL A 504 -10.72 -8.05 2.19
CA VAL A 504 -11.76 -7.07 1.88
C VAL A 504 -11.19 -5.65 1.78
N TYR A 505 -10.24 -5.31 2.65
CA TYR A 505 -9.77 -3.93 2.81
C TYR A 505 -8.39 -3.63 2.21
N TYR A 506 -7.68 -4.62 1.66
CA TYR A 506 -6.42 -4.45 0.91
C TYR A 506 -5.19 -3.95 1.68
N PHE A 507 -5.16 -3.99 3.03
CA PHE A 507 -3.97 -3.60 3.81
C PHE A 507 -3.65 -4.47 5.03
N ILE A 508 -2.35 -4.54 5.33
CA ILE A 508 -1.76 -5.42 6.35
C ILE A 508 -1.84 -4.81 7.76
N ASP A 509 -1.69 -3.49 7.86
CA ASP A 509 -1.78 -2.71 9.10
C ASP A 509 -2.80 -1.62 8.92
N ILE A 510 -3.47 -1.20 10.01
CA ILE A 510 -4.23 0.04 9.98
C ILE A 510 -3.23 1.17 9.73
N PRO A 511 -3.25 1.77 8.53
CA PRO A 511 -2.32 2.82 8.21
C PRO A 511 -2.74 4.05 9.01
N SER A 512 -1.80 4.65 9.72
CA SER A 512 -2.07 5.83 10.51
C SER A 512 -0.99 6.85 10.25
N SER A 513 -1.39 8.09 9.98
CA SER A 513 -0.44 9.19 9.77
C SER A 513 -0.87 10.39 10.59
N VAL A 514 -0.02 10.82 11.52
CA VAL A 514 -0.24 12.04 12.27
C VAL A 514 0.23 13.20 11.40
N ASP A 515 -0.71 13.95 10.83
CA ASP A 515 -0.41 15.22 10.17
C ASP A 515 -0.52 16.38 11.19
N PRO A 516 0.59 17.05 11.53
CA PRO A 516 0.56 18.20 12.44
C PRO A 516 -0.38 19.31 11.96
N ARG A 517 -0.55 19.49 10.64
CA ARG A 517 -1.44 20.52 10.10
C ARG A 517 -2.88 20.23 10.46
N SER A 518 -3.35 18.99 10.23
CA SER A 518 -4.67 18.54 10.65
C SER A 518 -4.87 18.66 12.16
N ALA A 519 -3.83 18.35 12.95
CA ALA A 519 -3.89 18.50 14.40
C ALA A 519 -4.13 19.96 14.84
N VAL A 520 -3.45 20.92 14.19
CA VAL A 520 -3.66 22.36 14.44
C VAL A 520 -5.06 22.80 14.01
N PHE A 521 -5.55 22.34 12.86
CA PHE A 521 -6.91 22.67 12.40
C PHE A 521 -7.99 22.18 13.37
N VAL A 522 -7.89 20.93 13.85
CA VAL A 522 -8.83 20.38 14.84
C VAL A 522 -8.70 21.11 16.17
N ALA A 523 -7.47 21.42 16.61
CA ALA A 523 -7.25 22.19 17.83
C ALA A 523 -7.92 23.58 17.77
N ALA A 524 -7.71 24.31 16.67
CA ALA A 524 -8.33 25.61 16.44
C ALA A 524 -9.85 25.51 16.34
N GLY A 525 -10.37 24.54 15.58
CA GLY A 525 -11.80 24.29 15.43
C GLY A 525 -12.49 23.94 16.74
N GLY A 526 -11.87 23.11 17.59
CA GLY A 526 -12.41 22.74 18.90
C GLY A 526 -12.45 23.90 19.89
N ILE A 527 -11.41 24.74 19.93
CA ILE A 527 -11.41 25.96 20.74
C ILE A 527 -12.52 26.91 20.24
N LEU A 528 -12.63 27.11 18.92
CA LEU A 528 -13.66 27.95 18.32
C LEU A 528 -15.06 27.44 18.64
N ALA A 529 -15.29 26.13 18.53
CA ALA A 529 -16.56 25.48 18.89
C ALA A 529 -16.94 25.73 20.36
N CYS A 530 -15.98 25.66 21.28
CA CYS A 530 -16.20 25.97 22.69
C CYS A 530 -16.59 27.44 22.91
N LEU A 531 -15.90 28.36 22.24
CA LEU A 531 -16.21 29.79 22.31
C LEU A 531 -17.60 30.10 21.73
N LEU A 532 -17.95 29.49 20.59
CA LEU A 532 -19.25 29.64 19.96
C LEU A 532 -20.38 29.05 20.83
N GLY A 533 -20.17 27.86 21.39
CA GLY A 533 -21.13 27.23 22.30
C GLY A 533 -21.36 28.05 23.58
N ALA A 534 -20.33 28.71 24.10
CA ALA A 534 -20.45 29.56 25.28
C ALA A 534 -20.99 30.98 24.97
N LEU A 535 -20.97 31.42 23.71
CA LEU A 535 -21.27 32.80 23.34
C LEU A 535 -22.69 33.22 23.74
N VAL A 536 -23.70 32.41 23.38
CA VAL A 536 -25.11 32.70 23.70
C VAL A 536 -25.37 32.70 25.22
N PRO A 537 -24.97 31.67 25.99
CA PRO A 537 -25.04 31.69 27.46
C PRO A 537 -24.32 32.90 28.08
N ALA A 538 -23.12 33.26 27.60
CA ALA A 538 -22.34 34.37 28.13
C ALA A 538 -23.02 35.74 27.89
N ILE A 539 -23.58 35.95 26.70
CA ILE A 539 -24.35 37.16 26.38
C ILE A 539 -25.59 37.22 27.28
N ARG A 540 -26.31 36.11 27.45
CA ARG A 540 -27.48 36.05 28.34
C ARG A 540 -27.11 36.37 29.79
N ALA A 541 -26.03 35.77 30.31
CA ALA A 541 -25.51 36.06 31.65
C ALA A 541 -25.19 37.55 31.84
N SER A 542 -24.54 38.17 30.85
CA SER A 542 -24.16 39.59 30.92
C SER A 542 -25.34 40.56 30.96
N ARG A 543 -26.49 40.15 30.42
CA ARG A 543 -27.72 40.96 30.35
C ARG A 543 -28.67 40.69 31.52
N MET A 544 -28.27 39.86 32.47
CA MET A 544 -29.07 39.54 33.65
C MET A 544 -29.22 40.77 34.56
N ASP A 545 -30.45 41.03 34.98
CA ASP A 545 -30.78 42.12 35.90
C ASP A 545 -30.44 41.70 37.34
N PRO A 546 -29.53 42.42 38.04
CA PRO A 546 -29.16 42.09 39.41
C PRO A 546 -30.35 42.04 40.37
N VAL A 547 -31.39 42.88 40.17
CA VAL A 547 -32.59 42.88 41.02
C VAL A 547 -33.37 41.58 40.84
N ARG A 548 -33.55 41.13 39.58
CA ARG A 548 -34.23 39.85 39.31
C ARG A 548 -33.42 38.65 39.77
N ALA A 549 -32.09 38.68 39.64
CA ALA A 549 -31.20 37.59 40.04
C ALA A 549 -31.17 37.35 41.55
N LEU A 550 -31.38 38.40 42.36
CA LEU A 550 -31.40 38.33 43.83
C LEU A 550 -32.80 38.07 44.41
N ARG A 551 -33.87 38.21 43.61
CA ARG A 551 -35.27 38.06 44.04
C ARG A 551 -35.78 36.60 43.96
N PHE A 552 -35.00 35.67 43.41
CA PHE A 552 -35.31 34.25 43.46
C PHE A 552 -34.91 33.66 44.81
N GLU A 553 -35.69 34.03 45.83
CA GLU A 553 -36.03 33.29 47.05
C GLU A 553 -37.31 33.92 47.63
#